data_AF-A0A5C9ARE9-F1
#
_entry.id   AF-A0A5C9ARE9-F1
#
_cell.length_a   1.000
_cell.length_b   1.000
_cell.length_c   1.000
_cell.angle_alpha   90.00
_cell.angle_beta   90.00
_cell.angle_gamma   90.00
#
_symmetry.space_group_name_H-M   'P 1'
#
loop_
_entity.id
_entity.type
_entity.pdbx_description
1 polymer ?
#
loop_
_entity_poly.entity_id
_entity_poly.type
_entity_poly.pdbx_seq_one_letter_code
_entity_poly.pdbx_strand_id
1 'polypeptide(L)'
;ARALIHRPGLLLLDEPLGALDALTRLEMQDLIVSLWQEHGFTVLLVTHDVSEAVAMADRVLLIEEGKIGLDLTVDIPRPRRLGSVRLAELEAEVLQRVMQRGESETRLRKQG
;
A
#
# COMPACT_ATOMS: atom_id res chain seq x y z
N ALA A 1 12.06 4.48 16.06
CA ALA A 1 13.43 3.99 15.76
C ALA A 1 13.82 2.63 16.37
N ARG A 2 12.98 1.93 17.17
CA ARG A 2 13.41 0.67 17.84
C ARG A 2 13.47 -0.57 16.93
N ALA A 3 12.66 -0.60 15.86
CA ALA A 3 12.59 -1.74 14.93
C ALA A 3 13.84 -1.90 14.05
N LEU A 4 14.48 -0.79 13.67
CA LEU A 4 15.64 -0.78 12.75
C LEU A 4 16.97 -1.11 13.43
N ILE A 5 17.02 -1.04 14.78
CA ILE A 5 18.24 -1.26 15.57
C ILE A 5 18.82 -2.66 15.35
N HIS A 6 17.98 -3.66 15.03
CA HIS A 6 18.40 -5.04 14.87
C HIS A 6 18.59 -5.48 13.41
N ARG A 7 18.53 -4.55 12.43
CA ARG A 7 18.54 -4.86 10.99
C ARG A 7 17.68 -6.08 10.64
N PRO A 8 16.38 -6.04 10.95
CA PRO A 8 15.50 -7.19 10.76
C PRO A 8 15.43 -7.55 9.26
N GLY A 9 15.38 -8.84 8.95
CA GLY A 9 15.16 -9.30 7.56
C GLY A 9 13.75 -8.96 7.04
N LEU A 10 12.80 -8.70 7.93
CA LEU A 10 11.41 -8.37 7.63
C LEU A 10 10.88 -7.29 8.59
N LEU A 11 10.29 -6.23 8.04
CA LEU A 11 9.58 -5.18 8.74
C LEU A 11 8.08 -5.30 8.43
N LEU A 12 7.27 -5.44 9.48
CA LEU A 12 5.81 -5.45 9.39
C LEU A 12 5.28 -4.09 9.84
N LEU A 13 4.43 -3.49 9.02
CA LEU A 13 3.79 -2.21 9.30
C LEU A 13 2.28 -2.38 9.12
N ASP A 14 1.52 -2.19 10.20
CA ASP A 14 0.07 -2.28 10.20
C ASP A 14 -0.52 -0.88 10.42
N GLU A 15 -1.14 -0.33 9.38
CA GLU A 15 -1.70 1.02 9.34
C GLU A 15 -0.74 2.12 9.88
N PRO A 16 0.54 2.13 9.45
CA PRO A 16 1.57 2.96 10.10
C PRO A 16 1.38 4.47 9.92
N LEU A 17 0.64 4.90 8.88
CA LEU A 17 0.51 6.30 8.51
C LEU A 17 -0.91 6.86 8.68
N GLY A 18 -1.88 6.04 9.08
CA GLY A 18 -3.30 6.42 9.10
C GLY A 18 -3.62 7.59 10.05
N ALA A 19 -2.82 7.81 11.09
CA ALA A 19 -2.98 8.90 12.05
C ALA A 19 -2.26 10.20 11.67
N LEU A 20 -1.52 10.22 10.55
CA LEU A 20 -0.71 11.36 10.13
C LEU A 20 -1.49 12.26 9.17
N ASP A 21 -1.24 13.56 9.26
CA ASP A 21 -1.66 14.52 8.25
C ASP A 21 -0.95 14.28 6.91
N ALA A 22 -1.46 14.91 5.85
CA ALA A 22 -1.00 14.67 4.49
C ALA A 22 0.49 14.95 4.28
N LEU A 23 1.05 16.01 4.89
CA LEU A 23 2.46 16.35 4.68
C LEU A 23 3.36 15.38 5.43
N THR A 24 3.11 15.17 6.72
CA THR A 24 3.91 14.24 7.53
C THR A 24 3.82 12.81 7.03
N ARG A 25 2.67 12.41 6.47
CA ARG A 25 2.51 11.13 5.79
C ARG A 25 3.46 10.99 4.61
N LEU A 26 3.53 11.98 3.71
CA LEU A 26 4.43 11.94 2.56
C LEU A 26 5.90 11.85 3.00
N GLU A 27 6.30 12.63 4.00
CA GLU A 27 7.66 12.57 4.55
C GLU A 27 7.99 11.18 5.13
N MET A 28 7.03 10.56 5.82
CA MET A 28 7.19 9.23 6.40
C MET A 28 7.23 8.13 5.34
N GLN A 29 6.47 8.25 4.23
CA GLN A 29 6.58 7.34 3.09
C GLN A 29 7.99 7.37 2.50
N ASP A 30 8.51 8.56 2.23
CA ASP A 30 9.87 8.75 1.70
C ASP A 30 10.93 8.19 2.65
N LEU A 31 10.74 8.36 3.97
CA LEU A 31 11.63 7.80 4.98
C LEU A 31 11.60 6.26 4.97
N ILE A 32 10.42 5.63 4.91
CA ILE A 32 10.31 4.16 4.88
C ILE A 32 10.98 3.61 3.62
N VAL A 33 10.71 4.21 2.47
CA VAL A 33 11.28 3.79 1.18
C VAL A 33 12.79 3.94 1.16
N SER A 34 13.33 5.06 1.65
CA SER A 34 14.78 5.28 1.69
C SER A 34 15.50 4.29 2.62
N LEU A 35 14.96 4.04 3.81
CA LEU A 35 15.51 3.05 4.74
C LEU A 35 15.49 1.64 4.16
N TRP A 36 14.42 1.29 3.46
CA TRP A 36 14.31 0.02 2.76
C TRP A 36 15.36 -0.11 1.65
N GLN A 37 15.54 0.93 0.83
CA GLN A 37 16.57 0.95 -0.23
C GLN A 37 17.99 0.89 0.33
N GLU A 38 18.25 1.52 1.48
CA GLU A 38 19.56 1.54 2.11
C GLU A 38 19.91 0.18 2.75
N HIS A 39 18.95 -0.46 3.41
CA HIS A 39 19.22 -1.63 4.25
C HIS A 39 18.79 -2.97 3.62
N GLY A 40 17.98 -2.95 2.55
CA GLY A 40 17.61 -4.15 1.79
C GLY A 40 16.75 -5.17 2.54
N PHE A 41 16.05 -4.77 3.62
CA PHE A 41 15.10 -5.65 4.31
C PHE A 41 13.83 -5.87 3.48
N THR A 42 12.99 -6.84 3.85
CA THR A 42 11.64 -6.97 3.27
C THR A 42 10.66 -6.12 4.06
N VAL A 43 9.69 -5.47 3.40
CA VAL A 43 8.59 -4.75 4.05
C VAL A 43 7.27 -5.39 3.69
N LEU A 44 6.45 -5.70 4.70
CA LEU A 44 5.02 -5.95 4.51
C LEU A 44 4.25 -4.79 5.15
N LEU A 45 3.55 -4.05 4.30
CA LEU A 45 2.69 -2.95 4.69
C LEU A 45 1.23 -3.38 4.54
N VAL A 46 0.46 -3.18 5.60
CA VAL A 46 -1.00 -3.26 5.59
C VAL A 46 -1.53 -1.84 5.73
N THR A 47 -2.34 -1.40 4.78
CA THR A 47 -2.97 -0.08 4.76
C THR A 47 -4.32 -0.16 4.06
N HIS A 48 -5.25 0.70 4.46
CA HIS A 48 -6.52 0.94 3.79
C HIS A 48 -6.41 2.05 2.73
N ASP A 49 -5.27 2.72 2.63
CA ASP A 49 -5.00 3.78 1.68
C ASP A 49 -4.34 3.21 0.41
N VAL A 50 -5.06 3.28 -0.71
CA VAL A 50 -4.60 2.76 -2.00
C VAL A 50 -3.39 3.53 -2.54
N SER A 51 -3.39 4.86 -2.34
CA SER A 51 -2.30 5.72 -2.80
C SER A 51 -1.00 5.37 -2.06
N GLU A 52 -1.06 5.12 -0.74
CA GLU A 52 0.07 4.63 0.05
C GLU A 52 0.64 3.31 -0.46
N ALA A 53 -0.25 2.33 -0.69
CA ALA A 53 0.14 1.00 -1.15
C ALA A 53 0.87 1.07 -2.49
N VAL A 54 0.28 1.77 -3.47
CA VAL A 54 0.84 1.90 -4.82
C VAL A 54 2.09 2.78 -4.84
N ALA A 55 2.16 3.82 -3.99
CA ALA A 55 3.34 4.68 -3.91
C ALA A 55 4.56 3.96 -3.34
N MET A 56 4.40 3.10 -2.32
CA MET A 56 5.55 2.49 -1.63
C MET A 56 5.91 1.07 -2.09
N ALA A 57 4.93 0.24 -2.48
CA ALA A 57 5.14 -1.20 -2.65
C ALA A 57 5.61 -1.59 -4.07
N ASP A 58 6.41 -2.65 -4.20
CA ASP A 58 6.70 -3.28 -5.50
C ASP A 58 5.58 -4.21 -5.98
N ARG A 59 4.73 -4.66 -5.06
CA ARG A 59 3.60 -5.55 -5.30
C ARG A 59 2.47 -5.20 -4.32
N VAL A 60 1.25 -5.11 -4.82
CA VAL A 60 0.05 -4.82 -4.03
C VAL A 60 -0.88 -6.04 -4.07
N LEU A 61 -1.28 -6.51 -2.90
CA LEU A 61 -2.21 -7.62 -2.75
C LEU A 61 -3.52 -7.12 -2.15
N LEU A 62 -4.63 -7.35 -2.84
CA LEU A 62 -5.95 -7.11 -2.28
C LEU A 62 -6.50 -8.40 -1.70
N ILE A 63 -6.86 -8.36 -0.42
CA ILE A 63 -7.53 -9.47 0.25
C ILE A 63 -9.04 -9.24 0.22
N GLU A 64 -9.78 -10.21 -0.33
CA GLU A 64 -11.23 -10.23 -0.46
C GLU A 64 -11.75 -11.58 0.06
N GLU A 65 -12.68 -11.57 1.00
CA GLU A 65 -13.29 -12.80 1.56
C GLU A 65 -12.26 -13.86 2.03
N GLY A 66 -11.13 -13.40 2.60
CA GLY A 66 -10.05 -14.26 3.07
C GLY A 66 -9.16 -14.86 1.97
N LYS A 67 -9.29 -14.40 0.72
CA LYS A 67 -8.48 -14.81 -0.44
C LYS A 67 -7.80 -13.62 -1.09
N ILE A 68 -6.78 -13.87 -1.90
CA ILE A 68 -6.18 -12.85 -2.75
C ILE A 68 -7.12 -12.61 -3.94
N GLY A 69 -7.76 -11.45 -3.98
CA GLY A 69 -8.65 -11.04 -5.05
C GLY A 69 -7.94 -10.27 -6.17
N LEU A 70 -6.82 -9.62 -5.84
CA LEU A 70 -5.93 -8.94 -6.80
C LEU A 70 -4.48 -9.13 -6.38
N ASP A 71 -3.63 -9.38 -7.37
CA ASP A 71 -2.18 -9.44 -7.24
C ASP A 71 -1.55 -8.55 -8.31
N LEU A 72 -1.18 -7.34 -7.91
CA LEU A 72 -0.73 -6.29 -8.82
C LEU A 72 0.78 -6.05 -8.64
N THR A 73 1.53 -6.08 -9.74
CA THR A 73 2.94 -5.69 -9.75
C THR A 73 3.07 -4.20 -10.06
N VAL A 74 3.81 -3.46 -9.25
CA VAL A 74 4.08 -2.03 -9.45
C VAL A 74 5.43 -1.86 -10.14
N ASP A 75 5.44 -2.11 -11.44
CA ASP A 75 6.57 -1.86 -12.36
C ASP A 75 6.71 -0.35 -12.63
N ILE A 76 7.13 0.38 -11.59
CA ILE A 76 7.49 1.79 -11.71
C ILE A 76 8.76 2.01 -10.88
N PRO A 77 9.87 2.43 -11.51
CA PRO A 77 11.13 2.67 -10.80
C PRO A 77 10.98 3.83 -9.81
N ARG A 78 11.75 3.75 -8.73
CA ARG A 78 11.83 4.82 -7.73
C ARG A 78 12.90 5.85 -8.13
N PRO A 79 12.73 7.15 -7.81
CA PRO A 79 11.63 7.73 -7.05
C PRO A 79 10.34 7.84 -7.87
N ARG A 80 9.23 7.39 -7.27
CA ARG A 80 7.90 7.48 -7.91
C ARG A 80 7.38 8.90 -7.70
N ARG A 81 7.21 9.64 -8.79
CA ARG A 81 6.75 11.04 -8.72
C ARG A 81 5.23 11.08 -8.63
N LEU A 82 4.73 11.89 -7.70
CA LEU A 82 3.35 12.37 -7.72
C LEU A 82 3.01 12.93 -9.10
N GLY A 83 1.88 12.51 -9.67
CA GLY A 83 1.44 12.89 -11.02
C GLY A 83 1.98 12.01 -12.15
N SER A 84 2.68 10.91 -11.86
CA SER A 84 2.97 9.88 -12.87
C SER A 84 1.65 9.27 -13.39
N VAL A 85 1.43 9.36 -14.71
CA VAL A 85 0.25 8.76 -15.37
C VAL A 85 0.17 7.27 -15.05
N ARG A 86 1.31 6.57 -15.13
CA ARG A 86 1.37 5.12 -14.88
C ARG A 86 1.03 4.75 -13.44
N LEU A 87 1.43 5.59 -12.48
CA LEU A 87 1.11 5.36 -11.07
C LEU A 87 -0.38 5.56 -10.81
N ALA A 88 -0.96 6.60 -11.41
CA ALA A 88 -2.39 6.89 -11.33
C ALA A 88 -3.25 5.79 -11.99
N GLU A 89 -2.79 5.19 -13.09
CA GLU A 89 -3.45 4.03 -13.71
C GLU A 89 -3.52 2.84 -12.75
N LEU A 90 -2.41 2.50 -12.10
CA LEU A 90 -2.36 1.39 -11.12
C LEU A 90 -3.23 1.68 -9.90
N GLU A 91 -3.19 2.92 -9.40
CA GLU A 91 -4.05 3.36 -8.30
C GLU A 91 -5.53 3.22 -8.65
N ALA A 92 -5.92 3.65 -9.86
CA ALA A 92 -7.29 3.51 -10.35
C ALA A 92 -7.73 2.04 -10.47
N GLU A 93 -6.86 1.14 -10.93
CA GLU A 93 -7.13 -0.29 -11.02
C GLU A 93 -7.44 -0.90 -9.64
N VAL A 94 -6.59 -0.62 -8.64
CA VAL A 94 -6.80 -1.11 -7.28
C VAL A 94 -8.08 -0.52 -6.67
N LEU A 95 -8.28 0.79 -6.82
CA LEU A 95 -9.46 1.48 -6.30
C LEU A 95 -10.75 0.93 -6.90
N GLN A 96 -10.79 0.70 -8.21
CA GLN A 96 -11.94 0.11 -8.89
C GLN A 96 -12.27 -1.27 -8.31
N ARG A 97 -11.25 -2.10 -8.04
CA ARG A 97 -11.45 -3.41 -7.44
C ARG A 97 -12.02 -3.31 -6.01
N VAL A 98 -11.48 -2.41 -5.19
CA VAL A 98 -11.98 -2.15 -3.82
C VAL A 98 -13.44 -1.69 -3.83
N MET A 99 -13.83 -0.82 -4.77
CA MET A 99 -15.21 -0.34 -4.90
C MET A 99 -16.19 -1.44 -5.31
N GLN A 100 -15.81 -2.30 -6.27
CA GLN A 100 -16.64 -3.43 -6.71
C GLN A 100 -16.93 -4.42 -5.57
N ARG A 101 -15.94 -4.63 -4.69
CA ARG A 101 -16.12 -5.43 -3.46
C ARG A 101 -17.18 -4.81 -2.55
N GLY A 102 -17.09 -3.50 -2.27
CA GLY A 102 -18.03 -2.81 -1.40
C GLY A 102 -19.48 -2.85 -1.91
N GLU A 103 -19.68 -2.76 -3.23
CA GLU A 103 -21.02 -2.92 -3.84
C GLU A 103 -21.58 -4.33 -3.67
N SER A 104 -20.75 -5.35 -3.85
CA SER A 104 -21.13 -6.76 -3.71
C SER A 104 -21.56 -7.08 -2.28
N GLU A 105 -20.75 -6.68 -1.30
CA GLU A 105 -21.06 -6.82 0.13
C GLU A 105 -22.35 -6.08 0.51
N THR A 106 -22.58 -4.89 -0.06
CA THR A 106 -23.80 -4.10 0.21
C THR A 106 -25.06 -4.76 -0.35
N ARG A 107 -25.00 -5.42 -1.51
CA ARG A 107 -26.14 -6.17 -2.07
C ARG A 107 -26.49 -7.39 -1.23
N LEU A 108 -25.48 -8.15 -0.78
CA LEU A 108 -25.65 -9.32 0.10
C LEU A 108 -26.38 -8.96 1.40
N ARG A 109 -26.05 -7.81 2.02
CA ARG A 109 -26.69 -7.33 3.25
C ARG A 109 -28.15 -6.88 3.08
N LYS A 110 -28.58 -6.53 1.85
CA LYS A 110 -29.96 -6.06 1.58
C LYS A 110 -30.94 -7.19 1.23
N GLN A 111 -30.45 -8.42 1.05
CA GLN A 111 -31.26 -9.59 0.66
C GLN A 111 -31.49 -10.60 1.80
N GLY A 112 -30.89 -10.39 2.98
CA GLY A 112 -31.14 -11.16 4.20
C GLY A 112 -31.90 -10.34 5.22
#